data_AF-A0A7S0SS73-F1
#
_entry.id   AF-A0A7S0SS73-F1
#
_cell.length_a   1.000
_cell.length_b   1.000
_cell.length_c   1.000
_cell.angle_alpha   90.00
_cell.angle_beta   90.00
_cell.angle_gamma   90.00
#
_symmetry.space_group_name_H-M   'P 1'
#
loop_
_entity.id
_entity.type
_entity.pdbx_description
1 polymer ?
#
loop_
_entity_poly.entity_id
_entity_poly.type
_entity_poly.pdbx_seq_one_letter_code
_entity_poly.pdbx_strand_id
1 'polypeptide(L)'
;FRKSVNNFNNDSSRDSSNNGLTSLLQKVSSNEKSSIITSDQMDILASMLPLQHRYRLWNLKYSLRRDGASLDTLLALSITHDQYNNVSQYIPTIILIEDSWGYIFGGFLSHSLDNKHIYYGDGESFVFTIAPTVQLFHWSGKNNLFVLSNSNCLAMGGGGEGFAFQLDDELDTGVSNKS
;
A
#
# COMPACT_ATOMS: atom_id res chain seq x y z
N PHE A 1 -3.60 -16.20 24.12
CA PHE A 1 -3.78 -17.24 25.16
C PHE A 1 -5.21 -17.80 25.12
N ARG A 2 -5.38 -19.03 24.61
CA ARG A 2 -6.43 -20.03 24.98
C ARG A 2 -6.20 -21.31 24.17
N LYS A 3 -6.19 -22.47 24.84
CA LYS A 3 -6.10 -23.83 24.28
C LYS A 3 -7.51 -24.32 23.88
N SER A 4 -7.59 -25.13 22.83
CA SER A 4 -8.53 -26.25 22.76
C SER A 4 -7.96 -27.35 21.85
N VAL A 5 -7.95 -28.57 22.37
CA VAL A 5 -7.63 -29.82 21.67
C VAL A 5 -8.95 -30.47 21.29
N ASN A 6 -9.05 -31.05 20.09
CA ASN A 6 -9.90 -32.21 19.83
C ASN A 6 -9.38 -32.95 18.58
N ASN A 7 -9.27 -34.26 18.71
CA ASN A 7 -8.80 -35.20 17.70
C ASN A 7 -9.95 -36.20 17.48
N PHE A 8 -10.41 -36.40 16.24
CA PHE A 8 -11.18 -37.58 15.82
C PHE A 8 -10.97 -37.83 14.32
N ASN A 9 -10.47 -39.01 13.99
CA ASN A 9 -10.46 -39.62 12.65
C ASN A 9 -11.69 -40.54 12.53
N ASN A 10 -12.46 -40.53 11.43
CA ASN A 10 -12.23 -41.40 10.26
C ASN A 10 -13.41 -41.39 9.25
N ASP A 11 -13.03 -41.47 7.98
CA ASP A 11 -13.65 -42.11 6.81
C ASP A 11 -14.82 -41.53 5.98
N SER A 12 -14.41 -41.05 4.80
CA SER A 12 -14.87 -41.29 3.42
C SER A 12 -16.37 -41.29 3.03
N SER A 13 -16.74 -40.31 2.20
CA SER A 13 -17.13 -40.56 0.79
C SER A 13 -17.32 -39.26 -0.02
N ARG A 14 -16.64 -39.26 -1.17
CA ARG A 14 -16.80 -38.48 -2.42
C ARG A 14 -17.87 -37.37 -2.45
N ASP A 15 -17.39 -36.14 -2.54
CA ASP A 15 -17.85 -35.17 -3.54
C ASP A 15 -16.65 -34.34 -4.02
N SER A 16 -16.13 -34.74 -5.19
CA SER A 16 -15.03 -34.07 -5.88
C SER A 16 -15.58 -33.33 -7.08
N SER A 17 -15.80 -32.02 -6.96
CA SER A 17 -15.59 -31.03 -8.04
C SER A 17 -16.19 -29.68 -7.62
N ASN A 18 -15.40 -28.85 -6.93
CA ASN A 18 -15.48 -27.37 -7.04
C ASN A 18 -14.39 -26.61 -6.24
N ASN A 19 -13.51 -27.29 -5.49
CA ASN A 19 -12.51 -26.60 -4.66
C ASN A 19 -11.11 -26.47 -5.28
N GLY A 20 -10.94 -26.79 -6.58
CA GLY A 20 -9.61 -26.81 -7.22
C GLY A 20 -9.19 -25.52 -7.94
N LEU A 21 -10.14 -24.63 -8.27
CA LEU A 21 -9.84 -23.40 -9.01
C LEU A 21 -9.65 -22.18 -8.09
N THR A 22 -10.24 -22.19 -6.89
CA THR A 22 -10.02 -21.16 -5.87
C THR A 22 -8.63 -21.24 -5.25
N SER A 23 -7.96 -22.40 -5.28
CA SER A 23 -6.60 -22.58 -4.73
C SER A 23 -5.48 -22.16 -5.68
N LEU A 24 -5.78 -21.76 -6.92
CA LEU A 24 -4.79 -21.33 -7.92
C LEU A 24 -4.68 -19.81 -8.05
N LEU A 25 -5.51 -19.05 -7.35
CA LEU A 25 -5.27 -17.61 -7.19
C LEU A 25 -4.05 -17.46 -6.29
N GLN A 26 -2.91 -17.15 -6.90
CA GLN A 26 -1.67 -16.86 -6.19
C GLN A 26 -1.94 -15.78 -5.15
N LYS A 27 -1.98 -16.19 -3.88
CA LYS A 27 -2.18 -15.28 -2.75
C LYS A 27 -1.03 -14.29 -2.70
N VAL A 28 -1.33 -13.02 -2.40
CA VAL A 28 -0.27 -12.03 -2.28
C VAL A 28 0.57 -12.35 -1.06
N SER A 29 1.89 -12.23 -1.22
CA SER A 29 2.84 -12.47 -0.15
C SER A 29 3.67 -11.22 0.11
N SER A 30 4.01 -11.03 1.38
CA SER A 30 4.98 -10.05 1.84
C SER A 30 6.16 -10.73 2.52
N ASN A 31 7.31 -10.07 2.53
CA ASN A 31 8.48 -10.52 3.29
C ASN A 31 8.22 -10.54 4.80
N GLU A 32 7.35 -9.65 5.30
CA GLU A 32 7.00 -9.48 6.71
C GLU A 32 5.48 -9.35 6.88
N LYS A 33 4.95 -9.73 8.05
CA LYS A 33 3.52 -9.56 8.34
C LYS A 33 3.18 -8.07 8.51
N SER A 34 2.12 -7.62 7.84
CA SER A 34 1.58 -6.27 8.09
C SER A 34 0.98 -6.18 9.48
N SER A 35 1.14 -5.01 10.12
CA SER A 35 0.49 -4.68 11.39
C SER A 35 -0.79 -3.84 11.21
N ILE A 36 -1.08 -3.39 9.98
CA ILE A 36 -2.21 -2.50 9.66
C ILE A 36 -3.35 -3.26 8.97
N ILE A 37 -3.04 -4.16 8.02
CA ILE A 37 -4.05 -4.92 7.26
C ILE A 37 -3.93 -6.42 7.48
N THR A 38 -5.08 -7.10 7.43
CA THR A 38 -5.16 -8.56 7.42
C THR A 38 -4.74 -9.13 6.07
N SER A 39 -4.55 -10.45 6.02
CA SER A 39 -4.22 -11.14 4.76
C SER A 39 -5.33 -10.97 3.70
N ASP A 40 -6.59 -10.94 4.10
CA ASP A 40 -7.71 -10.82 3.16
C ASP A 40 -7.81 -9.37 2.64
N GLN A 41 -7.55 -8.38 3.50
CA GLN A 41 -7.43 -6.98 3.08
C GLN A 41 -6.23 -6.74 2.15
N MET A 42 -5.14 -7.48 2.35
CA MET A 42 -3.98 -7.45 1.46
C MET A 42 -4.32 -8.00 0.07
N ASP A 43 -5.09 -9.09 -0.01
CA ASP A 43 -5.58 -9.62 -1.28
C ASP A 43 -6.55 -8.65 -1.98
N ILE A 44 -7.42 -7.97 -1.22
CA ILE A 44 -8.28 -6.90 -1.73
C ILE A 44 -7.44 -5.76 -2.30
N LEU A 45 -6.45 -5.25 -1.56
CA LEU A 45 -5.59 -4.16 -2.04
C LEU A 45 -4.79 -4.58 -3.28
N ALA A 46 -4.25 -5.80 -3.30
CA ALA A 46 -3.57 -6.33 -4.48
C ALA A 46 -4.48 -6.39 -5.72
N SER A 47 -5.77 -6.71 -5.53
CA SER A 47 -6.74 -6.73 -6.63
C SER A 47 -6.96 -5.34 -7.26
N MET A 48 -6.70 -4.25 -6.53
CA MET A 48 -6.76 -2.88 -7.04
C MET A 48 -5.53 -2.47 -7.85
N LEU A 49 -4.39 -3.13 -7.63
CA LEU A 49 -3.15 -2.81 -8.33
C LEU A 49 -3.28 -3.11 -9.83
N PRO A 50 -2.52 -2.38 -10.69
CA PRO A 50 -2.38 -2.75 -12.09
C PRO A 50 -1.90 -4.19 -12.23
N LEU A 51 -2.35 -4.88 -13.30
CA LEU A 51 -2.11 -6.31 -13.49
C LEU A 51 -0.63 -6.70 -13.37
N GLN A 52 0.27 -5.85 -13.84
CA GLN A 52 1.73 -6.04 -13.79
C GLN A 52 2.34 -5.98 -12.37
N HIS A 53 1.58 -5.54 -11.37
CA HIS A 53 2.01 -5.38 -9.98
C HIS A 53 1.27 -6.31 -9.00
N ARG A 54 0.10 -6.83 -9.38
CA ARG A 54 -0.80 -7.62 -8.53
C ARG A 54 -0.16 -8.82 -7.83
N TYR A 55 0.78 -9.49 -8.48
CA TYR A 55 1.39 -10.73 -8.00
C TYR A 55 2.86 -10.57 -7.58
N ARG A 56 3.34 -9.33 -7.44
CA ARG A 56 4.71 -9.07 -6.97
C ARG A 56 4.82 -9.37 -5.48
N LEU A 57 6.00 -9.79 -5.03
CA LEU A 57 6.32 -9.90 -3.62
C LEU A 57 6.37 -8.49 -3.00
N TRP A 58 5.61 -8.27 -1.93
CA TRP A 58 5.64 -6.99 -1.21
C TRP A 58 6.79 -6.98 -0.22
N ASN A 59 7.59 -5.92 -0.26
CA ASN A 59 8.72 -5.74 0.66
C ASN A 59 8.43 -4.55 1.58
N LEU A 60 8.32 -4.79 2.88
CA LEU A 60 8.15 -3.72 3.86
C LEU A 60 9.41 -2.86 3.95
N LYS A 61 9.39 -1.72 3.27
CA LYS A 61 10.50 -0.74 3.28
C LYS A 61 10.55 0.06 4.55
N TYR A 62 9.41 0.42 5.12
CA TYR A 62 9.33 1.29 6.28
C TYR A 62 8.09 0.99 7.12
N SER A 63 8.19 1.12 8.44
CA SER A 63 7.02 1.23 9.35
C SER A 63 7.35 2.05 10.59
N LEU A 64 6.40 2.82 11.09
CA LEU A 64 6.56 3.61 12.33
C LEU A 64 7.02 2.76 13.51
N ARG A 65 6.49 1.53 13.63
CA ARG A 65 6.84 0.60 14.72
C ARG A 65 8.30 0.14 14.69
N ARG A 66 8.90 -0.01 13.50
CA ARG A 66 10.25 -0.54 13.31
C ARG A 66 11.29 0.58 13.22
N ASP A 67 10.95 1.64 12.50
CA ASP A 67 11.91 2.63 12.01
C ASP A 67 11.74 4.02 12.67
N GLY A 68 10.73 4.19 13.53
CA GLY A 68 10.44 5.44 14.23
C GLY A 68 9.69 6.46 13.38
N ALA A 69 9.17 7.52 14.00
CA ALA A 69 8.35 8.54 13.37
C ALA A 69 9.23 9.66 12.76
N SER A 70 9.59 9.51 11.48
CA SER A 70 10.49 10.43 10.77
C SER A 70 10.33 10.27 9.26
N LEU A 71 9.83 11.32 8.61
CA LEU A 71 9.68 11.35 7.15
C LEU A 71 11.04 11.25 6.44
N ASP A 72 12.09 11.90 6.95
CA ASP A 72 13.44 11.75 6.40
C ASP A 72 13.91 10.30 6.40
N THR A 73 13.65 9.56 7.49
CA THR A 73 13.97 8.12 7.58
C THR A 73 13.15 7.31 6.57
N LEU A 74 11.85 7.59 6.46
CA LEU A 74 10.97 6.97 5.47
C LEU A 74 11.49 7.17 4.04
N LEU A 75 11.83 8.42 3.68
CA LEU A 75 12.32 8.75 2.35
C LEU A 75 13.69 8.10 2.09
N ALA A 76 14.62 8.16 3.04
CA ALA A 76 15.94 7.53 2.92
C ALA A 76 15.86 6.01 2.69
N LEU A 77 14.93 5.31 3.36
CA LEU A 77 14.73 3.87 3.19
C LEU A 77 13.93 3.50 1.93
N SER A 78 13.16 4.45 1.40
CA SER A 78 12.34 4.27 0.19
C SER A 78 13.11 4.55 -1.10
N ILE A 79 14.18 5.36 -1.04
CA ILE A 79 15.06 5.60 -2.18
C ILE A 79 15.73 4.28 -2.57
N THR A 80 15.34 3.75 -3.73
CA THR A 80 15.94 2.57 -4.32
C THR A 80 16.76 2.98 -5.54
N HIS A 81 18.05 3.16 -5.34
CA HIS A 81 19.00 3.32 -6.44
C HIS A 81 19.35 1.95 -7.03
N ASP A 82 18.63 1.51 -8.06
CA ASP A 82 19.13 0.43 -8.91
C ASP A 82 20.09 1.03 -9.95
N GLN A 83 21.27 1.44 -9.49
CA GLN A 83 22.32 2.03 -10.32
C GLN A 83 23.11 0.98 -11.12
N TYR A 84 22.84 -0.31 -10.92
CA TYR A 84 23.71 -1.37 -11.42
C TYR A 84 23.61 -1.62 -12.94
N ASN A 85 22.54 -1.17 -13.59
CA ASN A 85 22.27 -1.51 -15.01
C ASN A 85 22.01 -0.31 -15.95
N ASN A 86 22.28 0.94 -15.55
CA ASN A 86 21.92 2.16 -16.33
C ASN A 86 20.43 2.27 -16.71
N VAL A 87 19.56 1.44 -16.14
CA VAL A 87 18.11 1.50 -16.30
C VAL A 87 17.56 1.92 -14.95
N SER A 88 17.13 3.18 -14.84
CA SER A 88 16.37 3.64 -13.68
C SER A 88 15.00 2.98 -13.71
N GLN A 89 14.90 1.76 -13.18
CA GLN A 89 13.61 1.11 -13.03
C GLN A 89 12.93 1.66 -11.79
N TYR A 90 11.82 2.37 -11.98
CA TYR A 90 10.99 2.78 -10.86
C TYR A 90 10.46 1.56 -10.12
N ILE A 91 10.47 1.62 -8.79
CA ILE A 91 9.91 0.62 -7.90
C ILE A 91 8.56 1.15 -7.40
N PRO A 92 7.43 0.59 -7.87
CA PRO A 92 6.12 1.01 -7.41
C PRO A 92 5.99 0.88 -5.90
N THR A 93 5.40 1.89 -5.27
CA THR A 93 5.29 1.99 -3.82
C THR A 93 3.83 1.99 -3.39
N ILE A 94 3.51 1.26 -2.33
CA ILE A 94 2.22 1.32 -1.65
C ILE A 94 2.45 2.02 -0.32
N ILE A 95 1.74 3.12 -0.09
CA ILE A 95 1.66 3.80 1.19
C ILE A 95 0.37 3.34 1.86
N LEU A 96 0.47 2.90 3.10
CA LEU A 96 -0.65 2.40 3.89
C LEU A 96 -0.65 3.10 5.25
N ILE A 97 -1.77 3.74 5.58
CA ILE A 97 -1.97 4.55 6.78
C ILE A 97 -3.13 3.96 7.56
N GLU A 98 -2.92 3.76 8.86
CA GLU A 98 -3.97 3.51 9.85
C GLU A 98 -4.03 4.72 10.77
N ASP A 99 -5.16 5.39 10.85
CA ASP A 99 -5.33 6.50 11.78
C ASP A 99 -5.74 6.03 13.19
N SER A 100 -5.77 6.97 14.14
CA SER A 100 -6.13 6.70 15.54
C SER A 100 -7.59 6.25 15.72
N TRP A 101 -8.45 6.40 14.70
CA TRP A 101 -9.84 5.97 14.71
C TRP A 101 -10.05 4.64 13.96
N GLY A 102 -8.99 4.01 13.45
CA GLY A 102 -9.04 2.73 12.75
C GLY A 102 -9.47 2.83 11.29
N TYR A 103 -9.44 4.03 10.69
CA TYR A 103 -9.56 4.15 9.24
C TYR A 103 -8.26 3.67 8.61
N ILE A 104 -8.39 2.88 7.54
CA ILE A 104 -7.25 2.37 6.78
C ILE A 104 -7.37 2.89 5.36
N PHE A 105 -6.38 3.66 4.92
CA PHE A 105 -6.35 4.29 3.61
C PHE A 105 -4.91 4.49 3.14
N GLY A 106 -4.74 5.00 1.91
CA GLY A 106 -3.41 5.30 1.41
C GLY A 106 -3.39 5.49 -0.10
N GLY A 107 -2.24 5.22 -0.70
CA GLY A 107 -2.03 5.41 -2.12
C GLY A 107 -1.06 4.42 -2.73
N PHE A 108 -1.30 4.13 -4.01
CA PHE A 108 -0.37 3.43 -4.88
C PHE A 108 0.32 4.45 -5.78
N LEU A 109 1.65 4.40 -5.78
CA LEU A 109 2.51 5.18 -6.64
C LEU A 109 3.18 4.22 -7.63
N SER A 110 3.00 4.49 -8.93
CA SER A 110 3.68 3.74 -10.00
C SER A 110 5.20 3.92 -9.99
N HIS A 111 5.66 4.98 -9.31
CA HIS A 111 7.06 5.37 -9.16
C HIS A 111 7.64 4.95 -7.78
N SER A 112 8.98 4.99 -7.66
CA SER A 112 9.63 4.97 -6.35
C SER A 112 9.28 6.24 -5.58
N LEU A 113 8.99 6.10 -4.29
CA LEU A 113 8.89 7.24 -3.41
C LEU A 113 10.27 7.89 -3.26
N ASP A 114 10.33 9.20 -3.45
CA ASP A 114 11.56 9.96 -3.65
C ASP A 114 11.51 11.30 -2.89
N ASN A 115 12.65 11.92 -2.64
CA ASN A 115 12.73 13.24 -1.99
C ASN A 115 12.81 14.34 -3.06
N LYS A 116 11.66 14.93 -3.42
CA LYS A 116 11.54 15.95 -4.47
C LYS A 116 10.70 17.13 -4.01
N HIS A 117 11.20 18.34 -4.30
CA HIS A 117 10.46 19.59 -4.09
C HIS A 117 9.39 19.87 -5.17
N ILE A 118 9.17 18.94 -6.10
CA ILE A 118 8.19 19.06 -7.19
C ILE A 118 7.27 17.83 -7.19
N TYR A 119 6.08 18.00 -7.77
CA TYR A 119 5.18 16.89 -8.02
C TYR A 119 5.79 15.90 -9.01
N TYR A 120 5.55 14.61 -8.77
CA TYR A 120 5.99 13.52 -9.63
C TYR A 120 5.01 12.36 -9.57
N GLY A 121 5.21 11.37 -10.45
CA GLY A 121 4.28 10.26 -10.66
C GLY A 121 3.58 10.37 -12.01
N ASP A 122 2.63 9.48 -12.25
CA ASP A 122 1.81 9.44 -13.46
C ASP A 122 0.37 8.99 -13.17
N GLY A 123 -0.43 8.92 -14.23
CA GLY A 123 -1.85 8.55 -14.18
C GLY A 123 -2.15 7.11 -13.74
N GLU A 124 -1.15 6.23 -13.60
CA GLU A 124 -1.36 4.90 -13.00
C GLU A 124 -1.42 4.98 -11.47
N SER A 125 -0.98 6.09 -10.87
CA SER A 125 -1.06 6.31 -9.42
C SER A 125 -2.50 6.60 -9.00
N PHE A 126 -2.88 6.12 -7.82
CA PHE A 126 -4.22 6.26 -7.28
C PHE A 126 -4.22 6.28 -5.75
N VAL A 127 -5.34 6.72 -5.16
CA VAL A 127 -5.59 6.63 -3.71
C VAL A 127 -6.74 5.69 -3.43
N PHE A 128 -6.77 5.12 -2.22
CA PHE A 128 -7.73 4.12 -1.85
C PHE A 128 -8.09 4.18 -0.36
N THR A 129 -9.21 3.54 -0.01
CA THR A 129 -9.62 3.22 1.35
C THR A 129 -9.84 1.70 1.45
N ILE A 130 -9.55 1.14 2.63
CA ILE A 130 -9.72 -0.28 2.97
C ILE A 130 -10.73 -0.43 4.11
N ALA A 131 -10.68 0.46 5.10
CA ALA A 131 -11.60 0.47 6.24
C ALA A 131 -12.05 1.90 6.55
N PRO A 132 -13.33 2.11 6.93
CA PRO A 132 -14.37 1.10 7.13
C PRO A 132 -14.97 0.55 5.82
N THR A 133 -14.79 1.27 4.71
CA THR A 133 -15.30 0.89 3.40
C THR A 133 -14.14 0.82 2.41
N VAL A 134 -14.20 -0.15 1.51
CA VAL A 134 -13.24 -0.31 0.42
C VAL A 134 -13.62 0.60 -0.75
N GLN A 135 -12.77 1.55 -1.11
CA GLN A 135 -12.98 2.44 -2.27
C GLN A 135 -11.66 2.70 -3.00
N LEU A 136 -11.74 2.88 -4.32
CA LEU A 136 -10.61 3.13 -5.21
C LEU A 136 -10.85 4.39 -6.01
N PHE A 137 -9.88 5.30 -6.03
CA PHE A 137 -9.96 6.60 -6.68
C PHE A 137 -8.81 6.76 -7.67
N HIS A 138 -9.09 6.48 -8.93
CA HIS A 138 -8.14 6.70 -10.02
C HIS A 138 -7.96 8.19 -10.33
N TRP A 139 -6.86 8.48 -11.02
CA TRP A 139 -6.63 9.79 -11.58
C TRP A 139 -7.79 10.27 -12.46
N SER A 140 -8.26 11.49 -12.21
CA SER A 140 -9.40 12.09 -12.92
C SER A 140 -9.04 12.71 -14.28
N GLY A 141 -7.76 12.80 -14.63
CA GLY A 141 -7.29 13.48 -15.83
C GLY A 141 -7.17 15.01 -15.71
N LYS A 142 -7.54 15.61 -14.56
CA LYS A 142 -7.64 17.07 -14.41
C LYS A 142 -6.31 17.80 -14.24
N ASN A 143 -5.35 17.20 -13.55
CA ASN A 143 -4.03 17.78 -13.26
C ASN A 143 -3.00 16.67 -13.04
N ASN A 144 -1.71 16.98 -13.04
CA ASN A 144 -0.63 15.99 -12.85
C ASN A 144 0.01 16.09 -11.44
N LEU A 145 -0.77 16.44 -10.42
CA LEU A 145 -0.31 16.65 -9.05
C LEU A 145 -0.42 15.36 -8.24
N PHE A 146 0.30 14.30 -8.67
CA PHE A 146 0.11 12.96 -8.10
C PHE A 146 0.68 12.81 -6.71
N VAL A 147 1.99 13.07 -6.54
CA VAL A 147 2.69 12.92 -5.25
C VAL A 147 3.64 14.09 -5.03
N LEU A 148 3.69 14.59 -3.81
CA LEU A 148 4.69 15.53 -3.32
C LEU A 148 5.31 14.93 -2.06
N SER A 149 6.62 14.75 -2.04
CA SER A 149 7.32 14.21 -0.88
C SER A 149 8.69 14.84 -0.73
N ASN A 150 8.88 15.56 0.37
CA ASN A 150 10.12 16.20 0.73
C ASN A 150 10.29 16.14 2.26
N SER A 151 11.31 16.79 2.81
CA SER A 151 11.59 16.81 4.25
C SER A 151 10.43 17.30 5.13
N ASN A 152 9.47 18.04 4.56
CA ASN A 152 8.41 18.71 5.33
C ASN A 152 7.06 17.99 5.27
N CYS A 153 6.80 17.23 4.21
CA CYS A 153 5.52 16.53 4.07
C CYS A 153 5.57 15.41 3.03
N LEU A 154 4.69 14.43 3.21
CA LEU A 154 4.31 13.43 2.22
C LEU A 154 2.84 13.60 1.87
N ALA A 155 2.53 13.86 0.61
CA ALA A 155 1.16 14.08 0.16
C ALA A 155 0.88 13.41 -1.19
N MET A 156 -0.36 12.96 -1.38
CA MET A 156 -0.83 12.41 -2.65
C MET A 156 -2.18 12.99 -3.07
N GLY A 157 -2.41 13.07 -4.38
CA GLY A 157 -3.67 13.53 -4.97
C GLY A 157 -3.89 15.03 -4.74
N GLY A 158 -2.98 15.87 -5.21
CA GLY A 158 -3.08 17.32 -5.08
C GLY A 158 -4.06 17.97 -6.06
N GLY A 159 -4.51 19.17 -5.72
CA GLY A 159 -5.38 19.99 -6.55
C GLY A 159 -6.68 20.39 -5.83
N GLY A 160 -7.46 21.27 -6.45
CA GLY A 160 -8.66 21.81 -5.79
C GLY A 160 -8.31 22.52 -4.49
N GLU A 161 -8.87 22.05 -3.37
CA GLU A 161 -8.69 22.63 -2.02
C GLU A 161 -7.58 21.97 -1.20
N GLY A 162 -6.85 20.98 -1.72
CA GLY A 162 -5.77 20.35 -0.95
C GLY A 162 -5.24 19.05 -1.56
N PHE A 163 -5.09 18.04 -0.70
CA PHE A 163 -4.60 16.70 -1.03
C PHE A 163 -5.61 15.64 -0.64
N ALA A 164 -5.65 14.53 -1.37
CA ALA A 164 -6.39 13.34 -0.95
C ALA A 164 -5.90 12.85 0.42
N PHE A 165 -4.59 12.85 0.63
CA PHE A 165 -3.99 12.82 1.96
C PHE A 165 -2.66 13.57 2.01
N GLN A 166 -2.31 14.07 3.19
CA GLN A 166 -1.02 14.67 3.51
C GLN A 166 -0.62 14.28 4.94
N LEU A 167 0.66 13.98 5.14
CA LEU A 167 1.31 13.73 6.42
C LEU A 167 2.40 14.78 6.64
N ASP A 168 2.63 15.16 7.90
CA ASP A 168 3.75 16.00 8.32
C ASP A 168 5.09 15.24 8.32
N ASP A 169 6.16 15.92 8.71
CA ASP A 169 7.52 15.41 8.78
C ASP A 169 7.75 14.43 9.95
N GLU A 170 6.95 14.54 11.01
CA GLU A 170 6.96 13.60 12.13
C GLU A 170 6.11 12.35 11.86
N LEU A 171 5.28 12.34 10.80
CA LEU A 171 4.32 11.27 10.50
C LEU A 171 3.33 11.01 11.63
N ASP A 172 3.02 12.04 12.41
CA ASP A 172 2.08 11.97 13.54
C ASP A 172 0.74 12.63 13.17
N THR A 173 0.79 13.73 12.43
CA THR A 173 -0.42 14.45 12.00
C THR A 173 -0.58 14.49 10.49
N GLY A 174 -1.82 14.69 10.06
CA GLY A 174 -2.15 14.75 8.65
C GLY A 174 -3.56 15.21 8.38
N VAL A 175 -3.86 15.39 7.10
CA VAL A 175 -5.19 15.75 6.59
C VAL A 175 -5.57 14.84 5.44
N SER A 176 -6.86 14.53 5.31
CA SER A 176 -7.42 13.85 4.14
C SER A 176 -8.67 14.59 3.67
N ASN A 177 -8.81 14.79 2.37
CA ASN A 177 -9.89 15.57 1.76
C ASN A 177 -10.40 14.93 0.47
N LYS A 178 -11.53 15.45 -0.04
CA LYS A 178 -11.93 15.20 -1.43
C LYS A 178 -11.07 16.08 -2.34
N SER A 179 -10.29 15.46 -3.21
CA SER A 179 -9.41 16.13 -4.20
C SER A 179 -9.92 15.99 -5.63
#